data_AF-A0A328C2B6-F1
#
_entry.id   AF-A0A328C2B6-F1
#
_cell.length_a   1.000
_cell.length_b   1.000
_cell.length_c   1.000
_cell.angle_alpha   90.00
_cell.angle_beta   90.00
_cell.angle_gamma   90.00
#
_symmetry.space_group_name_H-M   'P 1'
#
loop_
_entity.id
_entity.type
_entity.pdbx_description
1 polymer ?
#
loop_
_entity_poly.entity_id
_entity_poly.type
_entity_poly.pdbx_seq_one_letter_code
_entity_poly.pdbx_strand_id
1 'polypeptide(L)'
;MKFFQFSRSSRDSDKVHYVGLSHQGQCICLCYKSDESEIYTLWHTIDDYEQALNALTFTYQLIVPIPQHYIWKKTIILPAPDSQLALDRYIAQILKQYLPITSEHLYIDYYIEKLNEDRLHKLSLFALRKNYRQPLINSLKAIFDCEVHCLIRAIQHLTQIPNEQIQQYCFIIENQFIYYHNQQFIINDKNDSKNTEININGYLPEHCQNSFLYLKALGGCLWNGKESI
;
A
#
# COMPACT_ATOMS: atom_id res chain seq x y z
N MET A 1 4.23 -5.45 -24.61
CA MET A 1 4.03 -4.75 -23.32
C MET A 1 4.17 -5.80 -22.23
N LYS A 2 5.20 -5.73 -21.38
CA LYS A 2 5.30 -6.63 -20.21
C LYS A 2 4.51 -5.97 -19.08
N PHE A 3 3.37 -6.54 -18.74
CA PHE A 3 2.63 -6.18 -17.54
C PHE A 3 3.45 -6.68 -16.34
N PHE A 4 3.76 -5.79 -15.41
CA PHE A 4 4.27 -6.20 -14.11
C PHE A 4 3.04 -6.54 -13.28
N GLN A 5 2.83 -7.82 -13.03
CA GLN A 5 1.85 -8.25 -12.07
C GLN A 5 2.48 -8.10 -10.69
N PHE A 6 1.78 -7.53 -9.70
CA PHE A 6 2.24 -7.70 -8.32
C PHE A 6 2.39 -9.19 -8.05
N SER A 7 3.56 -9.59 -7.56
CA SER A 7 3.92 -10.98 -7.45
C SER A 7 2.91 -11.71 -6.56
N ARG A 8 2.18 -12.66 -7.15
CA ARG A 8 1.62 -13.78 -6.39
C ARG A 8 2.81 -14.68 -6.07
N SER A 9 3.20 -14.71 -4.80
CA SER A 9 4.35 -15.47 -4.31
C SER A 9 4.28 -16.93 -4.79
N SER A 10 5.33 -17.37 -5.48
CA SER A 10 5.61 -18.78 -5.80
C SER A 10 5.97 -19.54 -4.52
N ARG A 11 5.52 -20.80 -4.46
CA ARG A 11 5.79 -21.71 -3.34
C ARG A 11 7.23 -22.23 -3.30
N ASP A 12 7.68 -22.40 -2.06
CA ASP A 12 8.68 -23.30 -1.47
C ASP A 12 10.15 -22.88 -1.28
N SER A 13 10.60 -23.18 -0.05
CA SER A 13 11.89 -23.00 0.66
C SER A 13 12.17 -21.60 1.21
N ASP A 14 12.22 -21.51 2.55
CA ASP A 14 12.20 -20.36 3.46
C ASP A 14 10.93 -19.49 3.43
N LYS A 15 10.27 -19.37 4.59
CA LYS A 15 9.12 -18.49 4.77
C LYS A 15 9.59 -17.06 4.50
N VAL A 16 9.10 -16.44 3.44
CA VAL A 16 9.42 -15.04 3.12
C VAL A 16 8.71 -14.14 4.12
N HIS A 17 9.48 -13.35 4.87
CA HIS A 17 8.93 -12.35 5.78
C HIS A 17 8.67 -11.04 5.04
N TYR A 18 7.55 -10.38 5.33
CA TYR A 18 7.31 -9.03 4.80
C TYR A 18 7.92 -7.99 5.73
N VAL A 19 8.77 -7.14 5.16
CA VAL A 19 9.40 -6.02 5.85
C VAL A 19 8.79 -4.75 5.28
N GLY A 20 8.06 -4.01 6.11
CA GLY A 20 7.55 -2.71 5.73
C GLY A 20 8.59 -1.64 5.95
N LEU A 21 8.84 -0.82 4.94
CA LEU A 21 9.80 0.28 4.98
C LEU A 21 9.09 1.57 4.63
N SER A 22 9.10 2.54 5.55
CA SER A 22 8.63 3.90 5.30
C SER A 22 9.74 4.91 5.59
N HIS A 23 9.71 6.05 4.92
CA HIS A 23 10.70 7.10 5.13
C HIS A 23 10.11 8.49 4.94
N GLN A 24 10.71 9.45 5.63
CA GLN A 24 10.45 10.88 5.44
C GLN A 24 11.70 11.66 5.80
N GLY A 25 12.22 12.41 4.82
CA GLY A 25 13.47 13.15 4.97
C GLY A 25 14.63 12.20 5.26
N GLN A 26 15.26 12.37 6.42
CA GLN A 26 16.41 11.58 6.86
C GLN A 26 16.02 10.39 7.75
N CYS A 27 14.73 10.23 8.08
CA CYS A 27 14.26 9.20 9.00
C CYS A 27 13.63 8.03 8.24
N ILE A 28 14.00 6.82 8.62
CA ILE A 28 13.46 5.55 8.11
C ILE A 28 12.89 4.74 9.27
N CYS A 29 11.72 4.16 9.04
CA CYS A 29 11.12 3.16 9.91
C CYS A 29 11.05 1.83 9.17
N LEU A 30 11.55 0.78 9.80
CA LEU A 30 11.40 -0.61 9.37
C LEU A 30 10.52 -1.33 10.37
N CYS A 31 9.51 -2.04 9.88
CA CYS A 31 8.72 -2.97 10.68
C CYS A 31 8.79 -4.36 10.06
N TYR A 32 8.91 -5.39 10.89
CA TYR A 32 8.83 -6.78 10.46
C TYR A 32 8.28 -7.66 11.59
N LYS A 33 7.80 -8.85 11.21
CA LYS A 33 7.22 -9.83 12.13
C LYS A 33 8.15 -11.03 12.23
N SER A 34 8.59 -11.37 13.45
CA SER A 34 9.22 -12.68 13.70
C SER A 34 8.12 -13.75 13.88
N ASP A 35 8.47 -15.03 13.76
CA ASP A 35 7.52 -16.13 13.55
C ASP A 35 6.37 -16.27 14.56
N GLU A 36 6.38 -15.57 15.70
CA GLU A 36 5.33 -15.62 16.73
C GLU A 36 4.79 -14.25 17.19
N SER A 37 4.10 -13.56 16.29
CA SER A 37 3.17 -12.44 16.59
C SER A 37 3.77 -11.08 16.90
N GLU A 38 5.01 -11.02 17.39
CA GLU A 38 5.64 -9.76 17.78
C GLU A 38 6.08 -8.92 16.58
N ILE A 39 5.74 -7.63 16.61
CA ILE A 39 6.18 -6.64 15.64
C ILE A 39 7.46 -5.99 16.15
N TYR A 40 8.54 -6.14 15.38
CA TYR A 40 9.79 -5.44 15.62
C TYR A 40 9.79 -4.15 14.83
N THR A 41 10.30 -3.08 15.45
CA THR A 41 10.42 -1.76 14.83
C THR A 41 11.84 -1.25 14.99
N LEU A 42 12.45 -0.88 13.87
CA LEU A 42 13.78 -0.30 13.83
C LEU A 42 13.71 1.10 13.22
N TRP A 43 14.41 2.05 13.84
CA TRP A 43 14.51 3.43 13.40
C TRP A 43 15.94 3.71 12.93
N HIS A 44 16.09 4.19 11.70
CA HIS A 44 17.40 4.43 11.08
C HIS A 44 17.43 5.75 10.31
N THR A 45 18.63 6.19 9.96
CA THR A 45 18.83 7.28 9.01
C THR A 45 18.77 6.75 7.56
N ILE A 46 18.59 7.65 6.59
CA ILE A 46 18.66 7.28 5.16
C ILE A 46 20.05 6.80 4.72
N ASP A 47 21.10 7.13 5.47
CA ASP A 47 22.47 6.74 5.13
C ASP A 47 22.79 5.31 5.63
N ASP A 48 22.08 4.83 6.66
CA ASP A 48 22.38 3.56 7.34
C ASP A 48 21.38 2.44 7.06
N TYR A 49 20.31 2.69 6.29
CA TYR A 49 19.23 1.72 6.11
C TYR A 49 19.66 0.41 5.44
N GLU A 50 20.63 0.46 4.53
CA GLU A 50 21.17 -0.75 3.89
C GLU A 50 21.82 -1.66 4.93
N GLN A 51 22.50 -1.10 5.92
CA GLN A 51 23.08 -1.88 7.02
C GLN A 51 21.98 -2.54 7.85
N ALA A 52 20.88 -1.81 8.11
CA ALA A 52 19.73 -2.36 8.83
C ALA A 52 19.07 -3.51 8.07
N LEU A 53 18.90 -3.37 6.75
CA LEU A 53 18.36 -4.43 5.89
C LEU A 53 19.32 -5.62 5.77
N ASN A 54 20.62 -5.38 5.71
CA ASN A 54 21.65 -6.44 5.65
C ASN A 54 21.79 -7.18 6.98
N ALA A 55 21.39 -6.56 8.10
CA ALA A 55 21.37 -7.20 9.41
C ALA A 55 20.20 -8.19 9.58
N LEU A 56 19.20 -8.16 8.68
CA LEU A 56 18.12 -9.13 8.68
C LEU A 56 18.65 -10.49 8.19
N THR A 57 18.69 -11.47 9.09
CA THR A 57 19.25 -12.81 8.83
C THR A 57 18.27 -13.77 8.15
N PHE A 58 17.09 -13.29 7.77
CA PHE A 58 16.01 -14.07 7.17
C PHE A 58 15.67 -13.59 5.76
N THR A 59 15.08 -14.46 4.94
CA THR A 59 14.58 -14.11 3.62
C THR A 59 13.39 -13.17 3.73
N TYR A 60 13.44 -12.03 3.05
CA TYR A 60 12.38 -11.03 3.12
C TYR A 60 11.94 -10.49 1.75
N GLN A 61 10.73 -9.94 1.73
CA GLN A 61 10.21 -9.10 0.66
C GLN A 61 9.88 -7.72 1.24
N LEU A 62 10.53 -6.68 0.70
CA LEU A 62 10.25 -5.30 1.09
C LEU A 62 8.92 -4.83 0.54
N ILE A 63 8.13 -4.19 1.40
CA ILE A 63 6.88 -3.50 1.08
C ILE A 63 7.09 -2.02 1.37
N VAL A 64 6.97 -1.19 0.33
CA VAL A 64 7.17 0.25 0.44
C VAL A 64 5.85 0.97 0.12
N PRO A 65 5.29 1.74 1.07
CA PRO A 65 4.09 2.54 0.84
C PRO A 65 4.41 3.74 -0.05
N ILE A 66 3.64 3.87 -1.12
CA ILE A 66 3.67 4.98 -2.07
C ILE A 66 2.51 5.91 -1.74
N PRO A 67 2.75 7.24 -1.68
CA PRO A 67 1.68 8.16 -1.41
C PRO A 67 0.56 8.11 -2.45
N GLN A 68 -0.69 8.10 -1.99
CA GLN A 68 -1.84 7.83 -2.87
C GLN A 68 -1.91 8.83 -4.03
N HIS A 69 -1.52 10.09 -3.80
CA HIS A 69 -1.55 11.14 -4.81
C HIS A 69 -0.54 10.95 -5.97
N TYR A 70 0.45 10.06 -5.81
CA TYR A 70 1.34 9.65 -6.90
C TYR A 70 0.80 8.46 -7.71
N ILE A 71 -0.20 7.76 -7.20
CA ILE A 71 -0.84 6.62 -7.86
C ILE A 71 -2.04 7.14 -8.64
N TRP A 72 -1.95 7.11 -9.97
CA TRP A 72 -3.12 7.36 -10.79
C TRP A 72 -4.05 6.14 -10.72
N LYS A 73 -5.33 6.37 -10.40
CA LYS A 73 -6.36 5.34 -10.31
C LYS A 73 -7.52 5.66 -11.25
N LYS A 74 -8.01 4.64 -11.97
CA LYS A 74 -9.24 4.75 -12.76
C LYS A 74 -10.05 3.47 -12.66
N THR A 75 -11.32 3.59 -12.31
CA THR A 75 -12.27 2.47 -12.28
C THR A 75 -13.25 2.60 -13.43
N ILE A 76 -13.43 1.52 -14.18
CA ILE A 76 -14.30 1.44 -15.37
C ILE A 76 -15.12 0.15 -15.30
N ILE A 77 -16.39 0.23 -15.68
CA ILE A 77 -17.24 -0.94 -15.89
C ILE A 77 -17.21 -1.27 -17.38
N LEU A 78 -16.87 -2.51 -17.72
CA LEU A 78 -16.80 -2.99 -19.10
C LEU A 78 -17.40 -4.40 -19.24
N PRO A 79 -17.74 -4.82 -20.47
CA PRO A 79 -18.06 -6.20 -20.74
C PRO A 79 -16.93 -7.15 -20.31
N ALA A 80 -17.27 -8.38 -19.94
CA ALA A 80 -16.27 -9.41 -19.67
C ALA A 80 -15.34 -9.56 -20.89
N PRO A 81 -14.00 -9.47 -20.73
CA PRO A 81 -13.08 -9.61 -21.85
C PRO A 81 -13.01 -11.08 -22.30
N ASP A 82 -13.12 -11.31 -23.61
CA ASP A 82 -13.09 -12.65 -24.20
C ASP A 82 -11.73 -13.35 -24.06
N SER A 83 -10.66 -12.60 -23.76
CA SER A 83 -9.32 -13.12 -23.54
C SER A 83 -8.44 -12.12 -22.79
N GLN A 84 -7.31 -12.60 -22.25
CA GLN A 84 -6.28 -11.72 -21.67
C GLN A 84 -5.74 -10.70 -22.68
N LEU A 85 -5.55 -11.10 -23.95
CA LEU A 85 -5.09 -10.19 -25.00
C LEU A 85 -6.10 -9.06 -25.28
N ALA A 86 -7.40 -9.36 -25.24
CA ALA A 86 -8.44 -8.35 -25.40
C ALA A 86 -8.41 -7.36 -24.24
N LEU A 87 -8.28 -7.86 -23.01
CA LEU A 87 -8.11 -7.03 -21.82
C LEU A 87 -6.88 -6.12 -21.92
N ASP A 88 -5.71 -6.67 -22.28
CA ASP A 88 -4.47 -5.91 -22.42
C ASP A 88 -4.62 -4.75 -23.41
N ARG A 89 -5.34 -4.96 -24.52
CA ARG A 89 -5.64 -3.91 -25.51
C ARG A 89 -6.55 -2.82 -24.94
N TYR A 90 -7.60 -3.20 -24.22
CA TYR A 90 -8.48 -2.24 -23.55
C TYR A 90 -7.69 -1.37 -22.55
N ILE A 91 -6.86 -2.01 -21.72
CA ILE A 91 -6.02 -1.30 -20.75
C ILE A 91 -5.09 -0.32 -21.47
N ALA A 92 -4.38 -0.76 -22.52
CA ALA A 92 -3.49 0.11 -23.29
C ALA A 92 -4.22 1.31 -23.90
N GLN A 93 -5.45 1.11 -24.41
CA GLN A 93 -6.27 2.19 -24.97
C GLN A 93 -6.70 3.19 -23.89
N ILE A 94 -7.16 2.71 -22.74
CA ILE A 94 -7.52 3.56 -21.59
C ILE A 94 -6.31 4.39 -21.15
N LEU A 95 -5.16 3.76 -20.95
CA LEU A 95 -3.95 4.46 -20.53
C LEU A 95 -3.55 5.54 -21.54
N LYS A 96 -3.59 5.23 -22.85
CA LYS A 96 -3.30 6.22 -23.91
C LYS A 96 -4.27 7.40 -23.92
N GLN A 97 -5.53 7.18 -23.58
CA GLN A 97 -6.53 8.23 -23.55
C GLN A 97 -6.37 9.17 -22.34
N TYR A 98 -6.03 8.61 -21.17
CA TYR A 98 -6.06 9.35 -19.91
C TYR A 98 -4.69 9.82 -19.41
N LEU A 99 -3.60 9.18 -19.82
CA LEU A 99 -2.25 9.51 -19.36
C LEU A 99 -1.42 10.09 -20.51
N PRO A 100 -0.85 11.30 -20.36
CA PRO A 100 0.03 11.91 -21.37
C PRO A 100 1.44 11.31 -21.36
N ILE A 101 1.59 10.05 -20.96
CA ILE A 101 2.86 9.36 -20.74
C ILE A 101 2.78 7.99 -21.39
N THR A 102 3.84 7.58 -22.08
CA THR A 102 3.91 6.24 -22.67
C THR A 102 3.97 5.17 -21.58
N SER A 103 3.36 4.02 -21.85
CA SER A 103 3.30 2.90 -20.91
C SER A 103 4.68 2.37 -20.49
N GLU A 104 5.72 2.62 -21.29
CA GLU A 104 7.09 2.20 -20.99
C GLU A 104 7.67 2.90 -19.75
N HIS A 105 7.17 4.09 -19.43
CA HIS A 105 7.56 4.88 -18.26
C HIS A 105 6.62 4.69 -17.07
N LEU A 106 5.70 3.72 -17.14
CA LEU A 106 4.73 3.44 -16.09
C LEU A 106 4.92 2.03 -15.53
N TYR A 107 4.87 1.90 -14.21
CA TYR A 107 4.38 0.69 -13.57
C TYR A 107 2.85 0.71 -13.69
N ILE A 108 2.27 -0.39 -14.13
CA ILE A 108 0.84 -0.53 -14.38
C ILE A 108 0.39 -1.79 -13.68
N ASP A 109 -0.70 -1.68 -12.94
CA ASP A 109 -1.37 -2.81 -12.32
C ASP A 109 -2.88 -2.68 -12.46
N TYR A 110 -3.59 -3.79 -12.29
CA TYR A 110 -5.04 -3.80 -12.38
C TYR A 110 -5.70 -4.92 -11.59
N TYR A 111 -6.92 -4.63 -11.15
CA TYR A 111 -7.82 -5.58 -10.51
C TYR A 111 -9.15 -5.66 -11.26
N ILE A 112 -9.72 -6.87 -11.34
CA ILE A 112 -11.01 -7.12 -11.98
C ILE A 112 -11.95 -7.79 -10.98
N GLU A 113 -13.08 -7.14 -10.75
CA GLU A 113 -14.20 -7.62 -9.96
C GLU A 113 -15.35 -8.00 -10.90
N LYS A 114 -15.91 -9.21 -10.73
CA LYS A 114 -17.13 -9.62 -11.45
C LYS A 114 -18.34 -8.99 -10.76
N LEU A 115 -19.13 -8.22 -11.50
CA LEU A 115 -20.30 -7.52 -10.94
C LEU A 115 -21.59 -8.35 -11.02
N ASN A 116 -21.70 -9.21 -12.03
CA ASN A 116 -22.85 -10.09 -12.23
C ASN A 116 -22.40 -11.41 -12.87
N GLU A 117 -23.32 -12.37 -12.95
CA GLU A 117 -22.98 -13.76 -13.26
C GLU A 117 -22.27 -13.95 -14.60
N ASP A 118 -22.48 -13.12 -15.64
CA ASP A 118 -21.89 -13.45 -16.95
C ASP A 118 -21.49 -12.30 -17.90
N ARG A 119 -21.60 -11.00 -17.55
CA ARG A 119 -21.38 -9.96 -18.58
C ARG A 119 -20.63 -8.70 -18.19
N LEU A 120 -20.59 -8.31 -16.92
CA LEU A 120 -19.99 -7.04 -16.52
C LEU A 120 -18.87 -7.22 -15.50
N HIS A 121 -17.73 -6.62 -15.82
CA HIS A 121 -16.56 -6.55 -14.97
C HIS A 121 -16.29 -5.10 -14.58
N LYS A 122 -15.92 -4.88 -13.33
CA LYS A 122 -15.34 -3.63 -12.85
C LYS A 122 -13.83 -3.78 -12.86
N LEU A 123 -13.18 -3.01 -13.72
CA LEU A 123 -11.73 -2.92 -13.84
C LEU A 123 -11.25 -1.69 -13.07
N SER A 124 -10.42 -1.92 -12.06
CA SER A 124 -9.65 -0.87 -11.39
C SER A 124 -8.23 -0.88 -11.93
N LEU A 125 -7.82 0.23 -12.56
CA LEU A 125 -6.49 0.44 -13.10
C LEU A 125 -5.68 1.35 -12.19
N PHE A 126 -4.41 1.00 -12.04
CA PHE A 126 -3.42 1.77 -11.29
C PHE A 126 -2.20 2.02 -12.15
N ALA A 127 -1.66 3.24 -12.09
CA ALA A 127 -0.43 3.60 -12.75
C ALA A 127 0.47 4.46 -11.87
N LEU A 128 1.76 4.13 -11.84
CA LEU A 128 2.80 4.87 -11.14
C LEU A 128 3.93 5.16 -12.12
N ARG A 129 4.46 6.38 -12.14
CA ARG A 129 5.61 6.70 -12.98
C ARG A 129 6.85 5.94 -12.48
N LYS A 130 7.59 5.30 -13.39
CA LYS A 130 8.84 4.59 -13.03
C LYS A 130 9.91 5.52 -12.47
N ASN A 131 9.92 6.78 -12.88
CA ASN A 131 10.81 7.80 -12.31
C ASN A 131 10.22 8.46 -11.05
N TYR A 132 9.33 7.75 -10.33
CA TYR A 132 8.85 8.18 -9.04
C TYR A 132 10.06 8.59 -8.18
N ARG A 133 10.03 9.84 -7.72
CA ARG A 133 11.20 10.54 -7.18
C ARG A 133 11.44 10.16 -5.72
N GLN A 134 11.79 8.91 -5.47
CA GLN A 134 12.42 8.51 -4.22
C GLN A 134 13.67 7.69 -4.55
N PRO A 135 14.88 8.28 -4.40
CA PRO A 135 16.15 7.61 -4.70
C PRO A 135 16.28 6.25 -4.02
N LEU A 136 15.84 6.19 -2.75
CA LEU A 136 15.77 4.98 -1.93
C LEU A 136 14.97 3.84 -2.58
N ILE A 137 13.93 4.19 -3.33
CA ILE A 137 13.01 3.21 -3.92
C ILE A 137 13.55 2.66 -5.24
N ASN A 138 14.29 3.46 -5.99
CA ASN A 138 14.81 3.05 -7.29
C ASN A 138 15.95 2.03 -7.16
N SER A 139 16.62 1.96 -6.01
CA SER A 139 17.68 0.98 -5.72
C SER A 139 17.15 -0.34 -5.17
N LEU A 140 15.93 -0.38 -4.63
CA LEU A 140 15.42 -1.53 -3.90
C LEU A 140 14.48 -2.38 -4.75
N LYS A 141 14.68 -3.71 -4.69
CA LYS A 141 13.72 -4.69 -5.20
C LYS A 141 12.55 -4.79 -4.21
N ALA A 142 11.59 -3.89 -4.33
CA ALA A 142 10.44 -3.79 -3.42
C ALA A 142 9.09 -3.97 -4.13
N ILE A 143 8.08 -4.36 -3.36
CA ILE A 143 6.67 -4.25 -3.72
C ILE A 143 6.20 -2.85 -3.30
N PHE A 144 5.55 -2.15 -4.22
CA PHE A 144 4.94 -0.86 -3.95
C PHE A 144 3.48 -1.03 -3.58
N ASP A 145 3.09 -0.59 -2.40
CA ASP A 145 1.70 -0.58 -1.97
C ASP A 145 1.20 0.86 -1.81
N CYS A 146 -0.10 1.07 -1.78
CA CYS A 146 -0.69 2.36 -1.46
C CYS A 146 -0.49 2.67 0.03
N GLU A 147 0.01 3.86 0.37
CA GLU A 147 0.20 4.25 1.78
C GLU A 147 -1.08 4.16 2.61
N VAL A 148 -2.22 4.45 1.98
CA VAL A 148 -3.52 4.39 2.64
C VAL A 148 -3.88 2.96 3.01
N HIS A 149 -3.60 1.99 2.13
CA HIS A 149 -3.79 0.57 2.44
C HIS A 149 -2.90 0.13 3.61
N CYS A 150 -1.66 0.61 3.66
CA CYS A 150 -0.79 0.35 4.80
C CYS A 150 -1.35 0.96 6.09
N LEU A 151 -1.78 2.23 6.07
CA LEU A 151 -2.36 2.90 7.24
C LEU A 151 -3.57 2.12 7.79
N ILE A 152 -4.47 1.68 6.92
CA ILE A 152 -5.63 0.85 7.31
C ILE A 152 -5.20 -0.41 8.03
N ARG A 153 -4.31 -1.19 7.42
CA ARG A 153 -3.87 -2.48 8.00
C ARG A 153 -3.24 -2.27 9.37
N ALA A 154 -2.43 -1.22 9.52
CA ALA A 154 -1.84 -0.86 10.79
C ALA A 154 -2.90 -0.48 11.82
N ILE A 155 -3.85 0.39 11.45
CA ILE A 155 -4.94 0.81 12.35
C ILE A 155 -5.79 -0.38 12.78
N GLN A 156 -6.18 -1.26 11.87
CA GLN A 156 -6.95 -2.48 12.18
C GLN A 156 -6.17 -3.40 13.11
N HIS A 157 -4.87 -3.57 12.87
CA HIS A 157 -4.03 -4.38 13.73
C HIS A 157 -3.90 -3.80 15.14
N LEU A 158 -3.76 -2.48 15.27
CA LEU A 158 -3.60 -1.84 16.58
C LEU A 158 -4.91 -1.77 17.35
N THR A 159 -6.01 -1.46 16.67
CA THR A 159 -7.32 -1.23 17.31
C THR A 159 -8.20 -2.50 17.37
N GLN A 160 -7.83 -3.55 16.64
CA GLN A 160 -8.61 -4.78 16.46
C GLN A 160 -10.00 -4.53 15.83
N ILE A 161 -10.18 -3.38 15.14
CA ILE A 161 -11.43 -3.04 14.47
C ILE A 161 -11.59 -3.88 13.20
N PRO A 162 -12.72 -4.61 13.04
CA PRO A 162 -13.01 -5.35 11.81
C PRO A 162 -13.14 -4.43 10.60
N ASN A 163 -12.80 -4.95 9.43
CA ASN A 163 -12.81 -4.16 8.22
C ASN A 163 -14.20 -3.60 7.87
N GLU A 164 -15.27 -4.35 8.15
CA GLU A 164 -16.63 -3.92 7.84
C GLU A 164 -17.05 -2.66 8.64
N GLN A 165 -16.35 -2.37 9.74
CA GLN A 165 -16.68 -1.27 10.63
C GLN A 165 -15.79 -0.04 10.40
N ILE A 166 -14.73 -0.13 9.61
CA ILE A 166 -13.72 0.95 9.50
C ILE A 166 -14.32 2.28 9.04
N GLN A 167 -15.40 2.24 8.25
CA GLN A 167 -16.10 3.42 7.73
C GLN A 167 -16.89 4.19 8.80
N GLN A 168 -17.09 3.59 9.98
CA GLN A 168 -17.83 4.19 11.09
C GLN A 168 -16.93 5.10 11.94
N TYR A 169 -15.61 5.05 11.70
CA TYR A 169 -14.61 5.70 12.54
C TYR A 169 -13.88 6.82 11.81
N CYS A 170 -13.37 7.76 12.60
CA CYS A 170 -12.41 8.78 12.22
C CYS A 170 -11.18 8.61 13.11
N PHE A 171 -10.03 8.34 12.50
CA PHE A 171 -8.78 8.08 13.20
C PHE A 171 -7.98 9.37 13.34
N ILE A 172 -7.55 9.68 14.56
CA ILE A 172 -6.75 10.87 14.87
C ILE A 172 -5.29 10.45 14.99
N ILE A 173 -4.42 11.02 14.15
CA ILE A 173 -2.98 10.73 14.08
C ILE A 173 -2.22 12.05 13.99
N GLU A 174 -1.39 12.37 14.99
CA GLU A 174 -0.55 13.60 15.00
C GLU A 174 -1.31 14.90 14.61
N ASN A 175 -2.57 15.02 15.05
CA ASN A 175 -3.52 16.12 14.76
C ASN A 175 -4.19 16.10 13.38
N GLN A 176 -4.01 15.03 12.59
CA GLN A 176 -4.77 14.81 11.36
C GLN A 176 -5.93 13.85 11.60
N PHE A 177 -7.02 14.10 10.89
CA PHE A 177 -8.24 13.29 10.90
C PHE A 177 -8.28 12.45 9.64
N ILE A 178 -8.35 11.12 9.83
CA ILE A 178 -8.33 10.15 8.74
C ILE A 178 -9.60 9.32 8.77
N TYR A 179 -10.39 9.36 7.71
CA TYR A 179 -11.63 8.58 7.63
C TYR A 179 -11.88 8.06 6.22
N TYR A 180 -12.62 6.96 6.11
CA TYR A 180 -12.97 6.37 4.83
C TYR A 180 -14.27 6.93 4.29
N HIS A 181 -14.26 7.39 3.04
CA HIS A 181 -15.42 7.89 2.34
C HIS A 181 -15.29 7.64 0.83
N ASN A 182 -16.37 7.20 0.17
CA ASN A 182 -16.39 6.95 -1.28
C ASN A 182 -15.22 6.10 -1.80
N GLN A 183 -14.89 5.02 -1.08
CA GLN A 183 -13.80 4.10 -1.43
C GLN A 183 -12.40 4.71 -1.38
N GLN A 184 -12.23 5.78 -0.60
CA GLN A 184 -10.96 6.48 -0.43
C GLN A 184 -10.81 6.90 1.03
N PHE A 185 -9.58 6.92 1.53
CA PHE A 185 -9.30 7.59 2.79
C PHE A 185 -9.07 9.07 2.52
N ILE A 186 -9.67 9.89 3.36
CA ILE A 186 -9.52 11.34 3.36
C ILE A 186 -8.70 11.70 4.59
N ILE A 187 -7.72 12.57 4.40
CA ILE A 187 -6.86 13.11 5.46
C ILE A 187 -7.10 14.61 5.51
N ASN A 188 -7.60 15.10 6.64
CA ASN A 188 -7.92 16.52 6.85
C ASN A 188 -7.31 17.04 8.15
N ASP A 189 -7.12 18.35 8.24
CA ASP A 189 -6.66 19.03 9.47
C ASP A 189 -7.82 19.30 10.46
N LYS A 190 -9.06 19.03 10.06
CA LYS A 190 -10.27 19.19 10.87
C LYS A 190 -11.17 17.97 10.73
N ASN A 191 -11.91 17.64 11.79
CA ASN A 191 -12.94 16.61 11.70
C ASN A 191 -14.17 17.18 11.00
N ASP A 192 -14.31 16.84 9.72
CA ASP A 192 -15.50 17.13 8.93
C ASP A 192 -16.44 15.90 8.82
N SER A 193 -16.10 14.81 9.52
CA SER A 193 -16.88 13.57 9.52
C SER A 193 -17.88 13.54 10.68
N LYS A 194 -18.95 12.75 10.53
CA LYS A 194 -19.88 12.41 11.64
C LYS A 194 -19.47 11.11 12.35
N ASN A 195 -18.25 10.63 12.08
CA ASN A 195 -17.80 9.32 12.49
C ASN A 195 -17.29 9.35 13.94
N THR A 196 -17.28 8.19 14.59
CA THR A 196 -16.73 8.04 15.94
C THR A 196 -15.22 8.25 15.93
N GLU A 197 -14.73 9.17 16.75
CA GLU A 197 -13.30 9.47 16.83
C GLU A 197 -12.53 8.41 17.61
N ILE A 198 -11.38 7.99 17.08
CA ILE A 198 -10.43 7.10 17.74
C ILE A 198 -9.04 7.72 17.67
N ASN A 199 -8.44 7.97 18.83
CA ASN A 199 -7.08 8.48 18.91
C ASN A 199 -6.07 7.32 18.80
N ILE A 200 -5.33 7.29 17.70
CA ILE A 200 -4.36 6.23 17.42
C ILE A 200 -3.13 6.34 18.31
N ASN A 201 -2.81 7.53 18.83
CA ASN A 201 -1.61 7.74 19.65
C ASN A 201 -1.59 6.84 20.90
N GLY A 202 -2.76 6.47 21.44
CA GLY A 202 -2.88 5.54 22.57
C GLY A 202 -2.51 4.09 22.27
N TYR A 203 -2.30 3.74 21.00
CA TYR A 203 -1.96 2.40 20.54
C TYR A 203 -0.52 2.29 20.01
N LEU A 204 0.21 3.40 19.95
CA LEU A 204 1.57 3.43 19.42
C LEU A 204 2.58 2.90 20.45
N PRO A 205 3.72 2.33 20.01
CA PRO A 205 4.80 1.95 20.91
C PRO A 205 5.34 3.16 21.70
N GLU A 206 5.79 2.94 22.94
CA GLU A 206 6.28 4.01 23.86
C GLU A 206 7.42 4.86 23.27
N HIS A 207 8.21 4.31 22.35
CA HIS A 207 9.35 4.99 21.70
C HIS A 207 9.12 5.25 20.20
N CYS A 208 7.86 5.45 19.79
CA CYS A 208 7.54 5.82 18.42
C CYS A 208 8.08 7.21 18.07
N GLN A 209 9.00 7.30 17.10
CA GLN A 209 9.58 8.58 16.69
C GLN A 209 8.67 9.38 15.76
N ASN A 210 7.88 8.68 14.93
CA ASN A 210 6.94 9.29 13.99
C ASN A 210 5.77 8.32 13.72
N SER A 211 4.57 8.73 14.07
CA SER A 211 3.37 7.89 14.00
C SER A 211 3.04 7.49 12.57
N PHE A 212 3.13 8.43 11.62
CA PHE A 212 2.84 8.14 10.22
C PHE A 212 3.84 7.17 9.59
N LEU A 213 5.14 7.35 9.87
CA LEU A 213 6.16 6.43 9.40
C LEU A 213 5.96 5.05 9.99
N TYR A 214 5.75 4.96 11.30
CA TYR A 214 5.49 3.70 11.98
C TYR A 214 4.28 2.98 11.39
N LEU A 215 3.14 3.65 11.28
CA LEU A 215 1.91 3.04 10.76
C LEU A 215 2.04 2.60 9.30
N LYS A 216 2.74 3.38 8.48
CA LYS A 216 3.04 3.00 7.08
C LYS A 216 3.94 1.76 7.01
N ALA A 217 4.99 1.69 7.82
CA ALA A 217 5.89 0.56 7.88
C ALA A 217 5.19 -0.69 8.47
N LEU A 218 4.48 -0.55 9.58
CA LEU A 218 3.67 -1.61 10.18
C LEU A 218 2.66 -2.17 9.16
N GLY A 219 1.94 -1.29 8.48
CA GLY A 219 1.00 -1.67 7.43
C GLY A 219 1.66 -2.44 6.29
N GLY A 220 2.88 -2.07 5.90
CA GLY A 220 3.69 -2.80 4.92
C GLY A 220 4.10 -4.19 5.42
N CYS A 221 4.53 -4.30 6.67
CA CYS A 221 4.87 -5.57 7.31
C CYS A 221 3.68 -6.55 7.37
N LEU A 222 2.47 -6.02 7.53
CA LEU A 222 1.23 -6.79 7.58
C LEU A 222 0.65 -7.12 6.19
N TRP A 223 1.37 -6.83 5.12
CA TRP A 223 0.94 -7.17 3.76
C TRP A 223 0.75 -8.68 3.62
N ASN A 224 -0.27 -9.11 2.87
CA ASN A 224 -0.69 -10.50 2.79
C ASN A 224 -0.89 -11.00 1.35
N GLY A 225 -0.35 -10.29 0.36
CA GLY A 225 -0.51 -10.66 -1.05
C GLY A 225 -1.84 -10.23 -1.69
N LYS A 226 -2.75 -9.61 -0.94
CA LYS A 226 -4.03 -9.11 -1.44
C LYS A 226 -4.07 -7.60 -1.38
N GLU A 227 -4.84 -6.98 -2.27
CA GLU A 227 -5.25 -5.59 -2.08
C GLU A 227 -5.96 -5.50 -0.73
N SER A 228 -5.59 -4.49 0.07
CA SER A 228 -6.38 -4.15 1.25
C SER A 228 -7.67 -3.52 0.79
N ILE A 229 -8.75 -4.22 1.09
CA ILE A 229 -10.09 -3.65 1.23
C ILE A 229 -10.33 -3.58 2.72
#